data_AF-A0A840FC93-F1
#
_entry.id   AF-A0A840FC93-F1
#
_cell.length_a   1.000
_cell.length_b   1.000
_cell.length_c   1.000
_cell.angle_alpha   90.00
_cell.angle_beta   90.00
_cell.angle_gamma   90.00
#
_symmetry.space_group_name_H-M   'P 1'
#
loop_
_entity.id
_entity.type
_entity.pdbx_description
1 polymer ?
#
loop_
_entity_poly.entity_id
_entity_poly.type
_entity_poly.pdbx_seq_one_letter_code
_entity_poly.pdbx_strand_id
1 'polypeptide(L)'
;MMARKPSALAGIFDDQPEEQAPAPAIEPVPMPQQSAPARQSRRDVGTPTPAAPAKRSSHPGKKPVLIHIPEDMHRALRQLSVEEGGEPLTVITERLLRQYLVKRGHTRFAP
;
A
#
# COMPACT_ATOMS: atom_id res chain seq x y z
N MET A 1 -13.89 -52.50 -16.27
CA MET A 1 -15.01 -51.55 -16.44
C MET A 1 -14.71 -50.30 -15.62
N MET A 2 -14.47 -49.15 -16.26
CA MET A 2 -14.17 -47.90 -15.55
C MET A 2 -15.47 -47.23 -15.08
N ALA A 3 -15.63 -47.05 -13.78
CA ALA A 3 -16.71 -46.27 -13.18
C ALA A 3 -16.45 -44.77 -13.36
N ARG A 4 -17.20 -44.14 -14.29
CA ARG A 4 -17.24 -42.68 -14.43
C ARG A 4 -18.28 -42.12 -13.47
N LYS A 5 -17.83 -41.37 -12.46
CA LYS A 5 -18.68 -40.63 -11.53
C LYS A 5 -19.05 -39.28 -12.18
N PRO A 6 -20.34 -38.94 -12.35
CA PRO A 6 -20.72 -37.59 -12.78
C PRO A 6 -20.55 -36.60 -11.62
N SER A 7 -19.84 -35.51 -11.89
CA SER A 7 -19.52 -34.43 -10.95
C SER A 7 -20.74 -33.52 -10.71
N ALA A 8 -20.98 -33.16 -9.45
CA ALA A 8 -22.12 -32.39 -8.93
C ALA A 8 -21.81 -30.89 -8.83
N LEU A 9 -21.40 -30.25 -9.93
CA LEU A 9 -21.05 -28.82 -9.94
C LEU A 9 -21.64 -28.11 -11.17
N ALA A 10 -22.96 -28.25 -11.34
CA ALA A 10 -23.72 -27.64 -12.44
C ALA A 10 -24.93 -26.81 -11.95
N GLY A 11 -24.87 -26.25 -10.74
CA GLY A 11 -26.01 -25.52 -10.15
C GLY A 11 -25.59 -24.39 -9.22
N ILE A 12 -24.75 -23.46 -9.69
CA ILE A 12 -24.32 -22.28 -8.92
C ILE A 12 -24.63 -20.96 -9.66
N PHE A 13 -25.25 -21.03 -10.84
CA PHE A 13 -25.71 -19.87 -11.61
C PHE A 13 -27.24 -19.89 -11.69
N ASP A 14 -27.89 -20.06 -10.55
CA ASP A 14 -29.33 -19.90 -10.40
C ASP A 14 -29.58 -18.48 -9.89
N ASP A 15 -30.13 -17.66 -10.78
CA ASP A 15 -31.12 -16.62 -10.53
C ASP A 15 -30.81 -15.48 -9.54
N GLN A 16 -30.40 -14.33 -10.12
CA GLN A 16 -30.87 -13.02 -9.66
C GLN A 16 -32.14 -12.72 -10.48
N PRO A 17 -33.28 -12.40 -9.85
CA PRO A 17 -33.61 -10.99 -9.61
C PRO A 17 -34.52 -10.72 -8.40
N GLU A 18 -34.45 -9.54 -7.79
CA GLU A 18 -35.68 -8.82 -7.44
C GLU A 18 -35.50 -7.31 -7.63
N GLU A 19 -36.27 -6.81 -8.59
CA GLU A 19 -36.52 -5.42 -8.91
C GLU A 19 -37.70 -4.93 -8.06
N GLN A 20 -37.54 -3.81 -7.35
CA GLN A 20 -38.67 -3.03 -6.86
C GLN A 20 -38.36 -1.53 -6.97
N ALA A 21 -38.93 -0.90 -7.99
CA ALA A 21 -39.16 0.55 -8.14
C ALA A 21 -40.69 0.80 -7.98
N PRO A 22 -41.26 2.03 -7.75
CA PRO A 22 -40.78 3.38 -8.11
C PRO A 22 -41.01 4.55 -7.08
N ALA A 23 -40.58 5.78 -7.43
CA ALA A 23 -40.68 7.11 -6.77
C ALA A 23 -42.13 7.73 -6.79
N PRO A 24 -42.51 8.99 -6.37
CA PRO A 24 -41.80 10.31 -6.16
C PRO A 24 -42.24 11.09 -4.86
N ALA A 25 -41.82 12.31 -4.44
CA ALA A 25 -42.08 13.65 -5.01
C ALA A 25 -41.60 14.85 -4.10
N ILE A 26 -40.86 15.82 -4.71
CA ILE A 26 -41.01 17.31 -4.76
C ILE A 26 -40.93 18.23 -3.48
N GLU A 27 -39.82 19.02 -3.40
CA GLU A 27 -39.54 20.49 -3.11
C GLU A 27 -40.38 21.36 -2.11
N PRO A 28 -40.01 22.63 -1.69
CA PRO A 28 -38.85 23.51 -1.96
C PRO A 28 -38.19 24.22 -0.72
N VAL A 29 -37.18 25.05 -1.02
CA VAL A 29 -36.21 25.86 -0.22
C VAL A 29 -36.81 27.03 0.60
N PRO A 30 -36.18 27.44 1.74
CA PRO A 30 -35.62 28.80 1.88
C PRO A 30 -34.22 28.72 2.56
N MET A 31 -33.19 29.56 2.42
CA MET A 31 -32.85 30.82 1.75
C MET A 31 -31.32 30.95 1.95
N PRO A 32 -30.54 31.59 1.07
CA PRO A 32 -29.07 31.61 1.17
C PRO A 32 -28.62 32.62 2.23
N GLN A 33 -28.00 32.15 3.31
CA GLN A 33 -27.27 33.02 4.23
C GLN A 33 -25.77 32.76 4.10
N GLN A 34 -25.15 33.55 3.23
CA GLN A 34 -23.73 33.87 3.32
C GLN A 34 -23.46 34.48 4.70
N SER A 35 -22.59 33.86 5.50
CA SER A 35 -21.79 34.55 6.52
C SER A 35 -20.56 33.71 6.93
N ALA A 36 -19.40 34.20 6.49
CA ALA A 36 -18.04 34.03 7.03
C ALA A 36 -17.34 32.64 7.01
N PRO A 37 -16.04 32.58 6.65
CA PRO A 37 -15.25 31.36 6.69
C PRO A 37 -14.80 31.06 8.12
N ALA A 38 -15.52 30.19 8.81
CA ALA A 38 -15.02 29.56 10.04
C ALA A 38 -13.93 28.54 9.67
N ARG A 39 -12.67 28.96 9.83
CA ARG A 39 -11.53 28.08 10.02
C ARG A 39 -11.86 27.02 11.07
N GLN A 40 -11.87 25.74 10.68
CA GLN A 40 -11.17 24.60 11.30
C GLN A 40 -11.93 23.28 11.19
N SER A 41 -11.13 22.24 10.90
CA SER A 41 -11.29 20.86 11.37
C SER A 41 -12.47 20.03 10.86
N ARG A 42 -12.23 19.32 9.76
CA ARG A 42 -12.30 17.84 9.69
C ARG A 42 -12.06 17.35 8.26
N ARG A 43 -10.80 17.09 7.95
CA ARG A 43 -10.30 16.17 6.93
C ARG A 43 -9.11 15.51 7.62
N ASP A 44 -8.87 14.22 7.60
CA ASP A 44 -9.44 13.12 6.84
C ASP A 44 -9.06 11.86 7.64
N VAL A 45 -9.73 10.75 7.38
CA VAL A 45 -9.48 9.46 8.03
C VAL A 45 -8.00 9.10 7.93
N GLY A 46 -7.42 8.83 9.10
CA GLY A 46 -6.00 8.52 9.27
C GLY A 46 -5.57 7.31 8.46
N THR A 47 -4.97 7.56 7.30
CA THR A 47 -3.89 6.72 6.81
C THR A 47 -2.72 6.90 7.79
N PRO A 48 -2.12 5.82 8.32
CA PRO A 48 -0.90 5.95 9.10
C PRO A 48 0.20 6.42 8.14
N THR A 49 0.44 7.74 8.13
CA THR A 49 1.69 8.30 7.60
C THR A 49 2.82 7.57 8.32
N PRO A 50 3.68 6.79 7.63
CA PRO A 50 4.76 6.09 8.31
C PRO A 50 5.61 7.16 8.99
N ALA A 51 5.68 7.07 10.32
CA ALA A 51 6.45 7.97 11.17
C ALA A 51 7.84 8.13 10.55
N ALA A 52 8.20 9.37 10.20
CA ALA A 52 9.47 9.65 9.57
C ALA A 52 10.59 9.15 10.50
N PRO A 53 11.36 8.13 10.11
CA PRO A 53 12.38 7.57 10.98
C PRO A 53 13.42 8.65 11.28
N ALA A 54 13.84 8.73 12.55
CA ALA A 54 14.91 9.62 12.98
C ALA A 54 16.11 9.42 12.05
N LYS A 55 16.50 10.49 11.35
CA LYS A 55 17.43 10.51 10.22
C LYS A 55 18.87 10.18 10.66
N ARG A 56 19.13 8.94 11.04
CA ARG A 56 20.48 8.38 11.08
C ARG A 56 20.88 8.13 9.63
N SER A 57 21.25 9.21 8.93
CA SER A 57 21.74 9.11 7.56
C SER A 57 23.00 8.23 7.58
N SER A 58 22.97 7.10 6.88
CA SER A 58 24.13 6.23 6.75
C SER A 58 25.29 6.88 5.99
N HIS A 59 25.01 7.97 5.27
CA HIS A 59 25.96 8.70 4.45
C HIS A 59 25.83 10.21 4.64
N PRO A 60 26.44 10.78 5.70
CA PRO A 60 26.47 12.23 5.88
C PRO A 60 27.14 12.90 4.68
N GLY A 61 26.57 14.02 4.21
CA GLY A 61 27.09 14.79 3.08
C GLY A 61 26.76 14.26 1.68
N LYS A 62 26.11 13.08 1.56
CA LYS A 62 25.63 12.57 0.27
C LYS A 62 24.14 12.84 0.08
N LYS A 63 23.75 13.13 -1.17
CA LYS A 63 22.33 13.28 -1.53
C LYS A 63 21.66 11.89 -1.53
N PRO A 64 20.45 11.75 -0.98
CA PRO A 64 19.69 10.51 -1.08
C PRO A 64 19.36 10.22 -2.54
N VAL A 65 19.43 8.95 -2.91
CA VAL A 65 19.09 8.48 -4.26
C VAL A 65 17.68 7.91 -4.22
N LEU A 66 16.80 8.42 -5.08
CA LEU A 66 15.47 7.85 -5.29
C LEU A 66 15.57 6.75 -6.33
N ILE A 67 15.14 5.55 -5.94
CA ILE A 67 15.07 4.38 -6.83
C ILE A 67 13.63 3.92 -6.93
N HIS A 68 13.19 3.61 -8.15
CA HIS A 68 11.91 2.97 -8.37
C HIS A 68 12.09 1.46 -8.18
N ILE A 69 11.27 0.89 -7.30
CA ILE A 69 11.23 -0.53 -7.01
C ILE A 69 9.79 -0.98 -7.29
N PRO A 70 9.57 -2.03 -8.11
CA PRO A 70 8.22 -2.51 -8.37
C PRO A 70 7.58 -3.04 -7.08
N GLU A 71 6.25 -3.05 -7.04
CA GLU A 71 5.48 -3.29 -5.81
C GLU A 71 5.73 -4.68 -5.20
N ASP A 72 5.90 -5.70 -6.04
CA ASP A 72 6.22 -7.06 -5.61
C ASP A 72 7.54 -7.13 -4.84
N MET A 73 8.59 -6.51 -5.37
CA MET A 73 9.89 -6.41 -4.71
C MET A 73 9.82 -5.55 -3.45
N HIS A 74 9.04 -4.47 -3.48
CA HIS A 74 8.86 -3.60 -2.32
C HIS A 74 8.14 -4.31 -1.16
N ARG A 75 7.17 -5.19 -1.46
CA ARG A 75 6.55 -6.08 -0.46
C ARG A 75 7.54 -7.06 0.14
N ALA A 76 8.37 -7.69 -0.68
CA ALA A 76 9.42 -8.59 -0.20
C ALA A 76 10.39 -7.87 0.76
N LEU A 77 10.80 -6.64 0.44
CA LEU A 77 11.65 -5.83 1.31
C LEU A 77 10.97 -5.47 2.65
N ARG A 78 9.66 -5.20 2.65
CA ARG A 78 8.90 -4.98 3.90
C ARG A 78 8.83 -6.24 4.75
N GLN A 79 8.68 -7.40 4.13
CA GLN A 79 8.69 -8.67 4.85
C GLN A 79 10.05 -8.91 5.51
N LEU A 80 11.14 -8.72 4.77
CA LEU A 80 12.50 -8.79 5.33
C LEU A 80 12.72 -7.81 6.48
N SER A 81 12.14 -6.61 6.41
CA SER A 81 12.20 -5.63 7.49
C SER A 81 11.59 -6.15 8.78
N VAL A 82 10.43 -6.80 8.71
CA VAL A 82 9.81 -7.40 9.90
C VAL A 82 10.66 -8.53 10.46
N GLU A 83 11.22 -9.37 9.60
CA GLU A 83 12.09 -10.50 9.98
C GLU A 83 13.38 -10.05 10.67
N GLU A 84 13.98 -8.94 10.20
CA GLU A 84 15.18 -8.35 10.79
C GLU A 84 14.89 -7.42 11.99
N GLY A 85 13.69 -7.51 12.61
CA GLY A 85 13.36 -6.76 13.82
C GLY A 85 12.85 -5.33 13.56
N GLY A 86 12.29 -5.09 12.39
CA GLY A 86 11.74 -3.79 11.98
C GLY A 86 12.79 -2.81 11.46
N GLU A 87 13.92 -3.29 10.92
CA GLU A 87 14.93 -2.42 10.33
C GLU A 87 14.33 -1.56 9.20
N PRO A 88 14.70 -0.27 9.09
CA PRO A 88 14.16 0.56 8.02
C PRO A 88 14.62 0.05 6.66
N LEU A 89 13.73 0.10 5.66
CA LEU A 89 14.00 -0.38 4.30
C LEU A 89 15.28 0.22 3.69
N THR A 90 15.65 1.43 4.08
CA THR A 90 16.90 2.09 3.65
C THR A 90 18.14 1.34 4.10
N VAL A 91 18.15 0.75 5.30
CA VAL A 91 19.29 -0.01 5.83
C VAL A 91 19.37 -1.39 5.17
N ILE A 92 18.23 -2.05 4.99
CA ILE A 92 18.15 -3.37 4.34
C ILE A 92 18.61 -3.26 2.89
N THR A 93 18.05 -2.30 2.14
CA THR A 93 18.43 -2.08 0.72
C THR A 93 19.89 -1.68 0.58
N GLU A 94 20.43 -0.90 1.52
CA GLU A 94 21.86 -0.58 1.54
C GLU A 94 22.72 -1.83 1.78
N ARG A 95 22.38 -2.66 2.77
CA ARG A 95 23.09 -3.92 3.06
C ARG A 95 23.10 -4.84 1.84
N LEU A 96 21.94 -5.04 1.21
CA LEU A 96 21.80 -5.84 -0.01
C LEU A 96 22.65 -5.26 -1.16
N LEU A 97 22.65 -3.94 -1.32
CA LEU A 97 23.46 -3.28 -2.35
C LEU A 97 24.96 -3.46 -2.09
N ARG A 98 25.42 -3.31 -0.84
CA ARG A 98 26.83 -3.57 -0.47
C ARG A 98 27.23 -5.01 -0.75
N GLN A 99 26.40 -5.99 -0.35
CA GLN A 99 26.63 -7.41 -0.64
C GLN A 99 26.72 -7.69 -2.15
N TYR A 100 25.81 -7.12 -2.93
CA TYR A 100 25.83 -7.25 -4.39
C TYR A 100 27.12 -6.66 -4.98
N LEU A 101 27.53 -5.48 -4.52
CA LEU A 101 28.75 -4.81 -4.98
C LEU A 101 30.01 -5.63 -4.64
N VAL A 102 30.10 -6.18 -3.43
CA VAL A 102 31.21 -7.07 -3.02
C VAL A 102 31.24 -8.32 -3.91
N LYS A 103 30.09 -8.96 -4.17
CA LYS A 103 29.97 -10.11 -5.07
C LYS A 103 30.43 -9.79 -6.50
N ARG A 104 30.28 -8.53 -6.93
CA ARG A 104 30.75 -8.03 -8.24
C ARG A 104 32.23 -7.60 -8.24
N GLY A 105 32.95 -7.77 -7.13
CA GLY A 105 34.37 -7.42 -6.99
C GLY A 105 34.63 -6.00 -6.49
N HIS A 106 33.60 -5.24 -6.10
CA HIS A 106 33.78 -3.91 -5.50
C HIS A 106 34.02 -4.02 -3.99
N THR A 107 35.27 -4.32 -3.61
CA THR A 107 35.69 -4.57 -2.22
C THR A 107 35.73 -3.34 -1.32
N ARG A 108 35.64 -2.12 -1.88
CA ARG A 108 35.54 -0.87 -1.09
C ARG A 108 34.30 -0.79 -0.18
N PHE A 109 33.36 -1.72 -0.35
CA PHE A 109 32.09 -1.79 0.36
C PHE A 109 31.94 -3.08 1.17
N ALA A 110 33.05 -3.79 1.41
CA ALA A 110 33.06 -4.94 2.32
C ALA A 110 32.50 -4.53 3.70
N PRO A 111 31.78 -5.45 4.37
CA PRO A 111 31.13 -5.19 5.66
C PRO A 111 32.13 -4.83 6.76
#